data_AF-A0A871YC02-F1
#
_entry.id   AF-A0A871YC02-F1
#
_cell.length_a   1.000
_cell.length_b   1.000
_cell.length_c   1.000
_cell.angle_alpha   90.00
_cell.angle_beta   90.00
_cell.angle_gamma   90.00
#
_symmetry.space_group_name_H-M   'P 1'
#
loop_
_entity.id
_entity.type
_entity.pdbx_description
1 polymer ?
#
loop_
_entity_poly.entity_id
_entity_poly.type
_entity_poly.pdbx_seq_one_letter_code
_entity_poly.pdbx_strand_id
1 'polypeptide(L)'
;MNFSGRASFSVRLTSKVSKRITEFLGEETLMDEKSLIKQWNQLRLQIIQAQVAPALVLIAIVALAAIGSFETANDAAKYLTLGVAAVTGILATISQYAAVREGEALIVDLRKVEKPSAMTEKIADSRGLVSLSAIAIIAFDIAIFALVVWAVLGA
;
A
#
# COMPACT_ATOMS: atom_id res chain seq x y z
N MET A 1 -58.88 -10.55 28.66
CA MET A 1 -58.26 -11.40 27.63
C MET A 1 -56.77 -11.14 27.65
N ASN A 2 -55.96 -12.10 28.12
CA ASN A 2 -54.51 -11.94 28.26
C ASN A 2 -53.85 -13.15 27.58
N PHE A 3 -53.19 -12.93 26.44
CA PHE A 3 -52.37 -13.94 25.76
C PHE A 3 -50.90 -13.57 25.99
N SER A 4 -50.27 -14.15 27.02
CA SER A 4 -48.82 -14.16 27.13
C SER A 4 -48.33 -15.61 27.20
N GLY A 5 -47.93 -16.15 26.05
CA GLY A 5 -47.28 -17.45 25.96
C GLY A 5 -46.12 -17.36 24.97
N ARG A 6 -44.96 -16.87 25.42
CA ARG A 6 -43.73 -16.95 24.63
C ARG A 6 -43.12 -18.32 24.89
N ALA A 7 -43.29 -19.25 23.95
CA ALA A 7 -42.64 -20.55 24.02
C ALA A 7 -41.12 -20.38 23.85
N SER A 8 -40.35 -20.68 24.89
CA SER A 8 -38.89 -20.71 24.84
C SER A 8 -38.45 -22.09 24.34
N PHE A 9 -38.00 -22.17 23.08
CA PHE A 9 -37.47 -23.40 22.49
C PHE A 9 -35.95 -23.48 22.73
N SER A 10 -35.53 -24.34 23.66
CA SER A 10 -34.10 -24.60 23.90
C SER A 10 -33.61 -25.74 23.00
N VAL A 11 -32.81 -25.42 21.98
CA VAL A 11 -32.16 -26.42 21.13
C VAL A 11 -30.95 -27.02 21.86
N ARG A 12 -30.99 -28.31 22.22
CA ARG A 12 -29.82 -29.04 22.74
C ARG A 12 -28.94 -29.50 21.58
N LEU A 13 -27.82 -28.82 21.35
CA LEU A 13 -26.78 -29.26 20.43
C LEU A 13 -25.97 -30.41 21.06
N THR A 14 -25.69 -31.45 20.29
CA THR A 14 -24.79 -32.54 20.72
C THR A 14 -23.33 -32.08 20.65
N SER A 15 -22.43 -32.68 21.44
CA SER A 15 -21.00 -32.32 21.47
C SER A 15 -20.34 -32.36 20.08
N LYS A 16 -20.74 -33.34 19.25
CA LYS A 16 -20.24 -33.49 17.87
C LYS A 16 -20.67 -32.34 16.95
N VAL A 17 -21.91 -31.85 17.09
CA VAL A 17 -22.40 -30.70 16.31
C VAL A 17 -21.76 -29.41 16.79
N SER A 18 -21.65 -29.21 18.11
CA SER A 18 -20.96 -28.05 18.70
C SER A 18 -19.50 -27.95 18.24
N LYS A 19 -18.78 -29.08 18.19
CA LYS A 19 -17.40 -29.12 17.71
C LYS A 19 -17.29 -28.69 16.24
N ARG A 20 -18.16 -29.21 15.37
CA ARG A 20 -18.18 -28.81 13.95
C ARG A 20 -18.52 -27.35 13.71
N ILE A 21 -19.45 -26.79 14.48
CA ILE A 21 -19.77 -25.36 14.39
C ILE A 21 -18.54 -24.53 14.78
N THR A 22 -17.84 -24.92 15.85
CA THR A 22 -16.63 -24.21 16.30
C THR A 22 -15.49 -24.28 15.29
N GLU A 23 -15.28 -25.45 14.67
CA GLU A 23 -14.29 -25.62 13.59
C GLU A 23 -14.64 -24.77 12.36
N PHE A 24 -15.91 -24.78 11.93
CA PHE A 24 -16.39 -24.00 10.78
C PHE A 24 -16.24 -22.49 10.99
N LEU A 25 -16.68 -21.98 12.15
CA LEU A 25 -16.54 -20.56 12.50
C LEU A 25 -15.06 -20.15 12.60
N GLY A 26 -14.20 -21.04 13.10
CA GLY A 26 -12.75 -20.82 13.11
C GLY A 26 -12.17 -20.74 11.69
N GLU A 27 -12.58 -21.62 10.79
CA GLU A 27 -12.13 -21.60 9.39
C GLU A 27 -12.55 -20.33 8.65
N GLU A 28 -13.79 -19.85 8.86
CA GLU A 28 -14.29 -18.60 8.26
C GLU A 28 -13.46 -17.38 8.69
N THR A 29 -13.21 -17.20 9.99
CA THR A 29 -12.39 -16.09 10.52
C THR A 29 -10.93 -16.16 10.04
N LEU A 30 -10.36 -17.35 9.94
CA LEU A 30 -9.01 -17.56 9.41
C LEU A 30 -8.93 -17.28 7.91
N MET A 31 -9.97 -17.59 7.15
CA MET A 31 -10.06 -17.26 5.73
C MET A 31 -10.14 -15.75 5.52
N ASP A 32 -10.89 -15.04 6.37
CA ASP A 32 -10.99 -13.58 6.34
C ASP A 32 -9.64 -12.92 6.64
N GLU A 33 -8.96 -13.32 7.74
CA GLU A 33 -7.64 -12.81 8.10
C GLU A 33 -6.60 -13.01 7.00
N LYS A 34 -6.51 -14.24 6.45
CA LYS A 34 -5.56 -14.55 5.37
C LYS A 34 -5.83 -13.72 4.12
N SER A 35 -7.10 -13.44 3.81
CA SER A 35 -7.47 -12.61 2.67
C SER A 35 -6.99 -11.16 2.83
N LEU A 36 -7.12 -10.60 4.04
CA LEU A 36 -6.65 -9.26 4.38
C LEU A 36 -5.12 -9.18 4.34
N ILE A 37 -4.41 -10.18 4.90
CA ILE A 37 -2.95 -10.24 4.81
C ILE A 37 -2.49 -10.36 3.35
N LYS A 38 -3.20 -11.12 2.51
CA LYS A 38 -2.89 -11.23 1.08
C LYS A 38 -3.04 -9.88 0.38
N GLN A 39 -4.13 -9.15 0.67
CA GLN A 39 -4.35 -7.81 0.13
C GLN A 39 -3.25 -6.83 0.57
N TRP A 40 -2.85 -6.86 1.85
CA TRP A 40 -1.73 -6.07 2.35
C TRP A 40 -0.44 -6.33 1.55
N ASN A 41 -0.11 -7.59 1.30
CA ASN A 41 1.06 -7.95 0.51
C ASN A 41 0.94 -7.50 -0.95
N GLN A 42 -0.26 -7.53 -1.53
CA GLN A 42 -0.51 -7.00 -2.88
C GLN A 42 -0.29 -5.49 -2.96
N LEU A 43 -0.77 -4.71 -1.98
CA LEU A 43 -0.54 -3.27 -1.91
C LEU A 43 0.95 -2.93 -1.81
N ARG A 44 1.70 -3.66 -0.98
CA ARG A 44 3.17 -3.53 -0.90
C ARG A 44 3.85 -3.84 -2.23
N LEU A 45 3.37 -4.85 -2.95
CA LEU A 45 3.88 -5.17 -4.28
C LEU A 45 3.57 -4.04 -5.27
N GLN A 46 2.36 -3.46 -5.24
CA GLN A 46 2.01 -2.32 -6.10
C GLN A 46 2.95 -1.13 -5.88
N ILE A 47 3.28 -0.81 -4.62
CA ILE A 47 4.26 0.24 -4.29
C ILE A 47 5.63 -0.06 -4.91
N ILE A 48 6.12 -1.30 -4.78
CA ILE A 48 7.40 -1.73 -5.36
C ILE A 48 7.37 -1.62 -6.89
N GLN A 49 6.30 -2.08 -7.53
CA GLN A 49 6.18 -2.04 -8.99
C GLN A 49 6.07 -0.60 -9.51
N ALA A 50 5.38 0.29 -8.79
CA ALA A 50 5.28 1.70 -9.15
C ALA A 50 6.64 2.42 -9.20
N GLN A 51 7.64 1.95 -8.44
CA GLN A 51 8.98 2.51 -8.41
C GLN A 51 9.88 2.10 -9.59
N VAL A 52 9.52 1.05 -10.34
CA VAL A 52 10.38 0.53 -11.43
C VAL A 52 10.57 1.56 -12.54
N ALA A 53 9.48 2.16 -13.03
CA ALA A 53 9.55 3.12 -14.13
C ALA A 53 10.33 4.41 -13.76
N PRO A 54 10.05 5.08 -12.63
CA PRO A 54 10.87 6.22 -12.18
C PRO A 54 12.34 5.84 -11.98
N ALA A 55 12.64 4.69 -11.37
CA ALA A 55 14.01 4.26 -11.15
C ALA A 55 14.80 4.14 -12.46
N LEU A 56 14.19 3.57 -13.51
CA LEU A 56 14.82 3.46 -14.83
C LEU A 56 15.07 4.83 -15.47
N VAL A 57 14.11 5.75 -15.36
CA VAL A 57 14.29 7.13 -15.86
C VAL A 57 15.42 7.83 -15.11
N LEU A 58 15.45 7.74 -13.78
CA LEU A 58 16.50 8.34 -12.96
C LEU A 58 17.88 7.76 -13.27
N ILE A 59 17.98 6.43 -13.46
CA ILE A 59 19.25 5.79 -13.87
C ILE A 59 19.75 6.37 -15.19
N ALA A 60 18.88 6.51 -16.19
CA ALA A 60 19.25 7.09 -17.48
C ALA A 60 19.73 8.54 -17.34
N ILE A 61 19.02 9.36 -16.56
CA ILE A 61 19.39 10.76 -16.31
C ILE A 61 20.73 10.87 -15.59
N VAL A 62 20.94 10.07 -14.54
CA VAL A 62 22.20 10.05 -13.78
C VAL A 62 23.36 9.65 -14.68
N ALA A 63 23.19 8.62 -15.52
CA ALA A 63 24.23 8.19 -16.46
C ALA A 63 24.57 9.28 -17.48
N LEU A 64 23.57 9.93 -18.08
CA LEU A 64 23.75 11.02 -19.04
C LEU A 64 24.39 12.25 -18.41
N ALA A 65 24.01 12.59 -17.18
CA ALA A 65 24.62 13.68 -16.44
C ALA A 65 26.09 13.38 -16.08
N ALA A 66 26.40 12.15 -15.67
CA ALA A 66 27.77 11.75 -15.28
C ALA A 66 28.77 11.85 -16.45
N ILE A 67 28.32 11.68 -17.69
CA ILE A 67 29.15 11.84 -18.89
C ILE A 67 29.06 13.25 -19.52
N GLY A 68 28.41 14.21 -18.84
CA GLY A 68 28.31 15.60 -19.31
C GLY A 68 27.40 15.82 -20.52
N SER A 69 26.52 14.87 -20.88
CA SER A 69 25.71 14.95 -22.10
C SER A 69 24.76 16.15 -22.13
N PHE A 70 24.38 16.69 -20.97
CA PHE A 70 23.50 17.85 -20.89
C PHE A 70 24.22 19.16 -21.18
N GLU A 71 25.54 19.28 -21.02
CA GLU A 71 26.27 20.54 -21.25
C GLU A 71 26.12 21.02 -22.71
N THR A 72 26.12 20.09 -23.66
CA THR A 72 26.00 20.37 -25.11
C THR A 72 24.60 20.14 -25.67
N ALA A 73 23.64 19.72 -24.84
CA ALA A 73 22.27 19.44 -25.28
C ALA A 73 21.51 20.75 -25.54
N ASN A 74 20.62 20.73 -26.55
CA ASN A 74 19.72 21.87 -26.76
C ASN A 74 18.65 21.96 -25.65
N ASP A 75 18.08 23.15 -25.48
CA ASP A 75 17.07 23.41 -24.46
C ASP A 75 15.87 22.46 -24.56
N ALA A 76 15.44 22.14 -25.78
CA ALA A 76 14.33 21.22 -26.00
C ALA A 76 14.59 19.83 -25.40
N ALA A 77 15.79 19.29 -25.54
CA ALA A 77 16.19 18.01 -24.96
C ALA A 77 16.25 18.09 -23.43
N LYS A 78 16.83 19.16 -22.86
CA LYS A 78 16.86 19.37 -21.41
C LYS A 78 15.45 19.41 -20.81
N TYR A 79 14.56 20.20 -21.38
CA TYR A 79 13.16 20.29 -20.90
C TYR A 79 12.37 19.01 -21.14
N LEU A 80 12.63 18.28 -22.23
CA LEU A 80 12.04 16.96 -22.45
C LEU A 80 12.45 15.98 -21.34
N THR A 81 13.73 15.95 -20.98
CA THR A 81 14.23 15.11 -19.88
C THR A 81 13.54 15.44 -18.56
N LEU A 82 13.41 16.73 -18.23
CA LEU A 82 12.70 17.17 -17.02
C LEU A 82 11.22 16.78 -17.06
N GLY A 83 10.55 16.96 -18.20
CA GLY A 83 9.16 16.58 -18.38
C GLY A 83 8.94 15.08 -18.20
N VAL A 84 9.78 14.23 -18.80
CA VAL A 84 9.71 12.78 -18.65
C VAL A 84 9.95 12.36 -17.19
N ALA A 85 10.95 12.94 -16.52
CA ALA A 85 11.21 12.68 -15.11
C ALA A 85 10.02 13.07 -14.22
N ALA A 86 9.45 14.26 -14.44
CA ALA A 86 8.30 14.74 -13.68
C ALA A 86 7.07 13.86 -13.86
N VAL A 87 6.71 13.54 -15.11
CA VAL A 87 5.52 12.74 -15.42
C VAL A 87 5.65 11.32 -14.85
N THR A 88 6.81 10.67 -15.05
CA THR A 88 7.01 9.32 -14.51
C THR A 88 7.01 9.28 -12.99
N GLY A 89 7.63 10.27 -12.34
CA GLY A 89 7.57 10.45 -10.89
C GLY A 89 6.13 10.61 -10.38
N ILE A 90 5.38 11.58 -10.91
CA ILE A 90 3.99 11.87 -10.49
C ILE A 90 3.09 10.64 -10.62
N LEU A 91 3.20 9.90 -11.74
CA LEU A 91 2.41 8.69 -11.93
C LEU A 91 2.72 7.63 -10.85
N ALA A 92 3.99 7.47 -10.49
CA ALA A 92 4.39 6.56 -9.42
C ALA A 92 3.88 7.03 -8.04
N THR A 93 3.98 8.32 -7.74
CA THR A 93 3.46 8.92 -6.50
C THR A 93 1.96 8.67 -6.35
N ILE A 94 1.18 8.85 -7.41
CA ILE A 94 -0.28 8.60 -7.41
C ILE A 94 -0.57 7.13 -7.06
N SER A 95 0.12 6.18 -7.71
CA SER A 95 -0.06 4.76 -7.42
C SER A 95 0.34 4.40 -5.99
N GLN A 96 1.43 4.96 -5.47
CA GLN A 96 1.88 4.71 -4.11
C GLN A 96 0.94 5.30 -3.07
N TYR A 97 0.44 6.51 -3.31
CA TYR A 97 -0.54 7.15 -2.44
C TYR A 97 -1.86 6.37 -2.38
N ALA A 98 -2.33 5.87 -3.53
CA ALA A 98 -3.51 5.00 -3.57
C ALA A 98 -3.30 3.73 -2.72
N ALA A 99 -2.16 3.05 -2.88
CA ALA A 99 -1.83 1.87 -2.10
C ALA A 99 -1.68 2.15 -0.59
N VAL A 100 -1.13 3.31 -0.22
CA VAL A 100 -1.06 3.76 1.18
C VAL A 100 -2.46 3.98 1.77
N ARG A 101 -3.32 4.71 1.07
CA ARG A 101 -4.70 4.96 1.51
C ARG A 101 -5.51 3.66 1.65
N GLU A 102 -5.40 2.75 0.69
CA GLU A 102 -6.02 1.43 0.74
C GLU A 102 -5.44 0.60 1.90
N GLY A 103 -4.14 0.70 2.16
CA GLY A 103 -3.48 0.09 3.29
C GLY A 103 -3.99 0.60 4.64
N GLU A 104 -4.24 1.90 4.78
CA GLU A 104 -4.84 2.47 6.00
C GLU A 104 -6.27 1.94 6.24
N ALA A 105 -7.07 1.81 5.18
CA ALA A 105 -8.41 1.22 5.28
C ALA A 105 -8.34 -0.26 5.68
N LEU A 106 -7.45 -1.02 5.05
CA LEU A 106 -7.22 -2.43 5.36
C LEU A 106 -6.79 -2.65 6.82
N ILE A 107 -5.97 -1.76 7.37
CA ILE A 107 -5.58 -1.79 8.79
C ILE A 107 -6.79 -1.66 9.71
N VAL A 108 -7.81 -0.87 9.34
CA VAL A 108 -9.04 -0.74 10.14
C VAL A 108 -9.81 -2.07 10.16
N ASP A 109 -9.79 -2.83 9.07
CA ASP A 109 -10.44 -4.12 9.01
C ASP A 109 -9.65 -5.21 9.74
N LEU A 110 -8.32 -5.22 9.64
CA LEU A 110 -7.46 -6.13 10.42
C LEU A 110 -7.65 -5.98 11.93
N ARG A 111 -7.99 -4.78 12.43
CA ARG A 111 -8.28 -4.53 13.85
C ARG A 111 -9.57 -5.18 14.35
N LYS A 112 -10.45 -5.62 13.45
CA LYS A 112 -11.73 -6.25 13.81
C LYS A 112 -11.63 -7.77 13.90
N VAL A 113 -10.49 -8.36 13.54
CA VAL A 113 -10.26 -9.80 13.61
C VAL A 113 -10.25 -10.23 15.09
N GLU A 114 -11.13 -11.19 15.46
CA GLU A 114 -11.31 -11.60 16.87
C GLU A 114 -10.11 -12.36 17.47
N LYS A 115 -9.37 -13.10 16.63
CA LYS A 115 -8.21 -13.91 17.05
C LYS A 115 -7.03 -13.62 16.12
N PRO A 116 -6.48 -12.40 16.17
CA PRO A 116 -5.46 -12.00 15.23
C PRO A 116 -4.19 -12.81 15.46
N SER A 117 -3.55 -13.22 14.36
CA SER A 117 -2.17 -13.70 14.43
C SER A 117 -1.23 -12.55 14.81
N ALA A 118 -0.02 -12.89 15.25
CA ALA A 118 1.02 -11.89 15.53
C ALA A 118 1.34 -11.00 14.32
N MET A 119 1.19 -11.52 13.09
CA MET A 119 1.36 -10.72 11.87
C MET A 119 0.24 -9.69 11.73
N THR A 120 -1.00 -10.09 11.96
CA THR A 120 -2.16 -9.19 11.92
C THR A 120 -2.05 -8.08 12.95
N GLU A 121 -1.65 -8.40 14.18
CA GLU A 121 -1.40 -7.38 15.22
C GLU A 121 -0.33 -6.38 14.77
N LYS A 122 0.79 -6.86 14.23
CA LYS A 122 1.88 -5.98 13.74
C LYS A 122 1.45 -5.08 12.59
N ILE A 123 0.66 -5.57 11.65
CA ILE A 123 0.15 -4.75 10.55
C ILE A 123 -0.89 -3.77 11.09
N ALA A 124 -1.79 -4.20 11.97
CA ALA A 124 -2.84 -3.36 12.56
C ALA A 124 -2.31 -2.16 13.36
N ASP A 125 -1.13 -2.30 13.96
CA ASP A 125 -0.43 -1.24 14.69
C ASP A 125 0.33 -0.26 13.78
N SER A 126 0.51 -0.60 12.50
CA SER A 126 1.38 0.16 11.58
C SER A 126 0.77 1.42 10.98
N ARG A 127 -0.49 1.78 11.33
CA ARG A 127 -1.21 2.92 10.73
C ARG A 127 -0.40 4.21 10.72
N GLY A 128 0.26 4.54 11.84
CA GLY A 128 1.08 5.76 11.93
C GLY A 128 2.28 5.75 10.97
N LEU A 129 2.91 4.57 10.79
CA LEU A 129 4.04 4.41 9.87
C LEU A 129 3.60 4.47 8.41
N VAL A 130 2.44 3.90 8.09
CA VAL A 130 1.82 3.97 6.75
C VAL A 130 1.43 5.40 6.40
N SER A 131 0.88 6.16 7.36
CA SER A 131 0.58 7.56 7.16
C SER A 131 1.84 8.42 7.00
N LEU A 132 2.87 8.14 7.81
CA LEU A 132 4.17 8.82 7.71
C LEU A 132 4.85 8.55 6.36
N SER A 133 4.70 7.35 5.80
CA SER A 133 5.29 7.03 4.50
C SER A 133 4.67 7.84 3.37
N ALA A 134 3.36 8.16 3.41
CA ALA A 134 2.74 9.07 2.42
C ALA A 134 3.43 10.45 2.39
N ILE A 135 3.71 11.00 3.57
CA ILE A 135 4.40 12.31 3.69
C ILE A 135 5.84 12.18 3.19
N ALA A 136 6.53 11.12 3.59
CA ALA A 136 7.92 10.87 3.19
C ALA A 136 8.06 10.72 1.66
N ILE A 137 7.13 10.03 0.99
CA ILE A 137 7.11 9.89 -0.47
C ILE A 137 7.13 11.27 -1.14
N ILE A 138 6.22 12.16 -0.77
CA ILE A 138 6.13 13.50 -1.36
C ILE A 138 7.42 14.31 -1.11
N ALA A 139 7.97 14.22 0.11
CA ALA A 139 9.21 14.92 0.45
C ALA A 139 10.40 14.42 -0.39
N PHE A 140 10.52 13.09 -0.57
CA PHE A 140 11.57 12.51 -1.40
C PHE A 140 11.38 12.83 -2.89
N ASP A 141 10.15 12.82 -3.39
CA ASP A 141 9.86 13.16 -4.78
C ASP A 141 10.32 14.59 -5.10
N ILE A 142 10.01 15.55 -4.23
CA ILE A 142 10.44 16.94 -4.39
C ILE A 142 11.98 17.04 -4.35
N ALA A 143 12.61 16.38 -3.38
CA ALA A 143 14.06 16.43 -3.22
C ALA A 143 14.79 15.84 -4.45
N ILE A 144 14.36 14.67 -4.92
CA ILE A 144 14.95 14.01 -6.10
C ILE A 144 14.68 14.83 -7.35
N PHE A 145 13.48 15.37 -7.53
CA PHE A 145 13.18 16.20 -8.69
C PHE A 145 14.02 17.48 -8.73
N ALA A 146 14.26 18.12 -7.57
CA ALA A 146 15.15 19.27 -7.49
C ALA A 146 16.59 18.90 -7.89
N LEU A 147 17.09 17.73 -7.48
CA LEU A 147 18.40 17.23 -7.90
C LEU A 147 18.45 16.95 -9.41
N VAL A 148 17.38 16.41 -10.00
CA VAL A 148 17.28 16.21 -11.45
C VAL A 148 17.33 17.54 -12.19
N VAL A 149 16.57 18.55 -11.73
CA VAL A 149 16.62 19.90 -12.31
C VAL A 149 18.02 20.47 -12.25
N TRP A 150 18.67 20.36 -11.09
CA TRP A 150 20.05 20.81 -10.92
C TRP A 150 21.02 20.08 -11.85
N ALA A 151 20.91 18.75 -11.98
CA ALA A 151 21.80 17.96 -12.85
C ALA A 151 21.61 18.24 -14.34
N VAL A 152 20.39 18.56 -14.78
CA VAL A 152 20.07 18.76 -16.21
C VAL A 152 20.27 20.20 -16.66
N LEU A 153 19.94 21.19 -15.82
CA LEU A 153 20.03 22.62 -16.16
C LEU A 153 21.26 23.31 -15.56
N GLY A 154 21.81 22.78 -14.47
CA GLY A 154 23.02 23.31 -13.83
C GLY A 154 24.32 22.82 -14.45
N ALA A 155 24.23 21.89 -15.40
CA ALA A 155 25.30 21.48 -16.32
C ALA A 155 25.38 22.43 -17.52
#